data_AF-A0A0B8QFD9-F1
#
_entry.id   AF-A0A0B8QFD9-F1
#
_cell.length_a   1.000
_cell.length_b   1.000
_cell.length_c   1.000
_cell.angle_alpha   90.00
_cell.angle_beta   90.00
_cell.angle_gamma   90.00
#
_symmetry.space_group_name_H-M   'P 1'
#
loop_
_entity.id
_entity.type
_entity.pdbx_description
1 polymer ?
#
loop_
_entity_poly.entity_id
_entity_poly.type
_entity_poly.pdbx_seq_one_letter_code
_entity_poly.pdbx_strand_id
1 'polypeptide(L)'
;MKREQWGSRTGFILAAVGSAIGLGNIWRFPYMAYENGGGAFFIPYIFAMLTAGIPFMIMEFKIGQKYRGSAPAALKSINPKFEWLGWFQVGIAACIAVYYVAVIGWSISYLGMSFNQAGVQIPMPSSLANI
;
A
#
# COMPACT_ATOMS: atom_id res chain seq x y z
N MET A 1 -9.95 -10.49 28.55
CA MET A 1 -10.14 -11.02 27.18
C MET A 1 -8.77 -11.38 26.62
N LYS A 2 -8.55 -12.66 26.24
CA LYS A 2 -7.31 -13.13 25.63
C LYS A 2 -7.37 -12.76 24.15
N ARG A 3 -6.41 -11.98 23.65
CA ARG A 3 -6.36 -11.60 22.23
C ARG A 3 -5.91 -12.80 21.39
N GLU A 4 -6.58 -13.00 20.26
CA GLU A 4 -6.16 -13.96 19.24
C GLU A 4 -4.74 -13.67 18.77
N GLN A 5 -3.93 -14.72 18.67
CA GLN A 5 -2.56 -14.65 18.19
C GLN A 5 -2.45 -15.38 16.86
N TRP A 6 -1.56 -14.90 16.00
CA TRP A 6 -1.30 -15.55 14.72
C TRP A 6 -0.82 -16.99 14.94
N GLY A 7 -1.49 -17.95 14.28
CA GLY A 7 -1.16 -19.37 14.39
C GLY A 7 0.22 -19.73 13.82
N SER A 8 0.80 -18.90 12.95
CA SER A 8 2.16 -19.08 12.44
C SER A 8 2.88 -17.74 12.21
N ARG A 9 4.20 -17.72 12.46
CA ARG A 9 5.05 -16.55 12.15
C ARG A 9 5.08 -16.25 10.66
N THR A 10 5.07 -17.28 9.83
CA THR A 10 5.04 -17.14 8.37
C THR A 10 3.77 -16.47 7.89
N GLY A 11 2.60 -16.83 8.44
CA GLY A 11 1.33 -16.17 8.12
C GLY A 11 1.33 -14.69 8.48
N PHE A 12 1.92 -14.34 9.63
CA PHE A 12 2.10 -12.94 10.03
C PHE A 12 3.01 -12.17 9.07
N ILE A 13 4.15 -12.74 8.68
CA ILE A 13 5.09 -12.10 7.75
C ILE A 13 4.43 -11.91 6.38
N LEU A 14 3.74 -12.92 5.86
CA LEU A 14 3.04 -12.83 4.57
C LEU A 14 1.94 -11.77 4.59
N ALA A 15 1.16 -11.68 5.67
CA ALA A 15 0.16 -10.63 5.82
C ALA A 15 0.80 -9.23 5.87
N ALA A 16 1.92 -9.08 6.59
CA ALA A 16 2.64 -7.81 6.68
C ALA A 16 3.25 -7.39 5.33
N VAL A 17 3.87 -8.33 4.60
CA VAL A 17 4.42 -8.09 3.26
C VAL A 17 3.32 -7.77 2.26
N GLY A 18 2.20 -8.50 2.30
CA GLY A 18 1.03 -8.24 1.45
C GLY A 18 0.42 -6.86 1.72
N SER A 19 0.43 -6.40 2.97
CA SER A 19 0.00 -5.04 3.32
C SER A 19 0.99 -3.96 2.86
N ALA A 20 2.29 -4.29 2.72
CA ALA A 20 3.33 -3.34 2.32
C ALA A 20 3.46 -3.21 0.79
N ILE A 21 3.11 -4.25 0.03
CA ILE A 21 3.17 -4.25 -1.43
C ILE A 21 1.84 -3.77 -1.99
N GLY A 22 1.80 -2.53 -2.48
CA GLY A 22 0.63 -1.94 -3.12
C GLY A 22 0.82 -1.70 -4.62
N LEU A 23 -0.28 -1.35 -5.29
CA LEU A 23 -0.32 -0.96 -6.70
C LEU A 23 0.68 0.15 -7.06
N GLY A 24 0.94 1.07 -6.13
CA GLY A 24 1.95 2.12 -6.28
C GLY A 24 3.37 1.58 -6.48
N ASN A 25 3.72 0.42 -5.91
CA ASN A 25 5.03 -0.19 -6.15
C ASN A 25 5.18 -0.69 -7.59
N ILE A 26 4.06 -1.01 -8.26
CA ILE A 26 4.05 -1.59 -9.60
C ILE A 26 4.20 -0.50 -10.66
N TRP A 27 3.53 0.65 -10.52
CA TRP A 27 3.59 1.71 -11.54
C TRP A 27 4.37 2.96 -11.12
N ARG A 28 4.32 3.36 -9.84
CA ARG A 28 4.83 4.68 -9.42
C ARG A 28 6.32 4.62 -9.20
N PHE A 29 6.80 3.53 -8.60
CA PHE A 29 8.22 3.30 -8.42
C PHE A 29 9.00 3.31 -9.76
N PRO A 30 8.65 2.49 -10.77
CA PRO A 30 9.38 2.52 -12.04
C PRO A 30 9.23 3.86 -12.77
N TYR A 31 8.08 4.51 -12.70
CA TYR A 31 7.88 5.85 -13.27
C TYR A 31 8.82 6.88 -12.65
N MET A 32 8.89 6.95 -11.32
CA MET A 32 9.80 7.86 -10.61
C MET A 32 11.27 7.51 -10.87
N ALA A 33 11.61 6.23 -10.90
CA ALA A 33 12.97 5.81 -11.23
C ALA A 33 13.35 6.25 -12.66
N TYR A 34 12.45 6.08 -13.63
CA TYR A 34 12.68 6.49 -15.01
C TYR A 34 12.91 8.00 -15.15
N GLU A 35 12.03 8.82 -14.57
CA GLU A 35 12.16 10.29 -14.66
C GLU A 35 13.38 10.86 -13.90
N ASN A 36 13.83 10.19 -12.84
CA ASN A 36 14.92 10.67 -11.98
C ASN A 36 16.29 10.02 -12.29
N GLY A 37 16.54 9.70 -13.58
CA GLY A 37 17.85 9.21 -14.02
C GLY A 37 18.06 7.69 -13.86
N GLY A 38 16.97 6.93 -13.85
CA GLY A 38 16.98 5.46 -13.84
C GLY A 38 17.70 4.88 -12.64
N GLY A 39 18.86 4.27 -12.90
CA GLY A 39 19.71 3.65 -11.87
C GLY A 39 20.21 4.63 -10.80
N ALA A 40 20.39 5.91 -11.13
CA ALA A 40 20.87 6.92 -10.17
C ALA A 40 19.86 7.20 -9.04
N PHE A 41 18.56 7.02 -9.30
CA PHE A 41 17.49 7.19 -8.32
C PHE A 41 17.63 6.26 -7.10
N PHE A 42 18.28 5.11 -7.27
CA PHE A 42 18.46 4.14 -6.18
C PHE A 42 19.33 4.68 -5.04
N ILE A 43 20.28 5.58 -5.31
CA ILE A 43 21.19 6.13 -4.28
C ILE A 43 20.40 6.92 -3.21
N PRO A 44 19.65 7.98 -3.57
CA PRO A 44 18.82 8.69 -2.59
C PRO A 44 17.68 7.82 -2.06
N TYR A 45 17.11 6.92 -2.86
CA TYR A 45 16.03 6.01 -2.43
C TYR A 45 16.48 5.08 -1.30
N ILE A 46 17.61 4.39 -1.46
CA ILE A 46 18.16 3.49 -0.43
C ILE A 46 18.55 4.30 0.81
N PHE A 47 19.16 5.47 0.64
CA PHE A 47 19.51 6.34 1.77
C PHE A 47 18.27 6.75 2.59
N ALA A 48 17.21 7.20 1.93
CA ALA A 48 15.95 7.56 2.59
C ALA A 48 15.28 6.35 3.26
N MET A 49 15.36 5.18 2.64
CA MET A 49 14.83 3.94 3.19
C MET A 49 15.60 3.50 4.45
N LEU A 50 16.92 3.59 4.46
CA LEU A 50 17.74 3.22 5.62
C LEU A 50 17.60 4.22 6.78
N THR A 51 17.48 5.51 6.48
CA THR A 51 17.48 6.58 7.51
C THR A 51 16.08 6.92 8.04
N ALA A 52 15.05 6.84 7.20
CA ALA A 52 13.68 7.14 7.61
C ALA A 52 12.78 5.91 7.51
N GLY A 53 12.75 5.21 6.38
CA GLY A 53 11.82 4.10 6.14
C GLY A 53 11.89 3.00 7.20
N ILE A 54 13.06 2.38 7.37
CA ILE A 54 13.28 1.28 8.32
C ILE A 54 13.08 1.74 9.78
N PRO A 55 13.66 2.88 10.23
CA PRO A 55 13.46 3.34 11.60
C PRO A 55 11.99 3.64 11.95
N PHE A 56 11.24 4.30 11.05
CA PHE A 56 9.81 4.55 11.27
C PHE A 56 9.01 3.25 11.32
N MET A 57 9.29 2.31 10.41
CA MET A 57 8.63 1.01 10.40
C MET A 57 8.86 0.26 11.73
N ILE A 58 10.10 0.20 12.21
CA ILE A 58 10.44 -0.46 13.49
C ILE A 58 9.72 0.24 14.66
N MET A 59 9.66 1.57 14.63
CA MET A 59 8.97 2.36 15.66
C MET A 59 7.48 2.01 15.73
N GLU A 60 6.78 2.02 14.60
CA GLU A 60 5.35 1.68 14.53
C GLU A 60 5.09 0.23 14.95
N PHE A 61 5.89 -0.72 14.48
CA PHE A 61 5.76 -2.12 14.89
C PHE A 61 5.96 -2.31 16.39
N LYS A 62 6.96 -1.63 17.00
CA LYS A 62 7.18 -1.70 18.45
C LYS A 62 6.04 -1.10 19.25
N ILE A 63 5.47 0.02 18.81
CA ILE A 63 4.29 0.64 19.42
C ILE A 63 3.10 -0.32 19.34
N GLY A 64 2.83 -0.88 18.17
CA GLY A 64 1.76 -1.86 17.97
C GLY A 64 1.93 -3.11 18.83
N GLN A 65 3.15 -3.64 18.97
CA GLN A 65 3.43 -4.82 19.79
C GLN A 65 3.41 -4.57 21.29
N LYS A 66 3.83 -3.37 21.75
CA LYS A 66 3.88 -3.00 23.17
C LYS A 66 2.48 -2.72 23.71
N TYR A 67 1.71 -1.87 23.02
CA TYR A 67 0.40 -1.45 23.50
C TYR A 67 -0.72 -2.39 23.04
N ARG A 68 -0.47 -3.22 22.02
CA ARG A 68 -1.39 -4.23 21.49
C ARG A 68 -2.81 -3.69 21.36
N GLY A 69 -2.99 -2.46 20.89
CA GLY A 69 -4.26 -1.75 20.79
C GLY A 69 -4.59 -1.34 19.35
N SER A 70 -5.78 -0.81 19.11
CA SER A 70 -6.08 -0.08 17.87
C SER A 70 -5.21 1.19 17.78
N ALA A 71 -5.01 1.77 16.59
CA ALA A 71 -4.16 2.95 16.42
C ALA A 71 -4.48 4.11 17.41
N PRO A 72 -5.75 4.50 17.65
CA PRO A 72 -6.09 5.51 18.66
C PRO A 72 -5.76 5.06 20.09
N ALA A 73 -6.04 3.81 20.44
CA ALA A 73 -5.80 3.27 21.78
C ALA A 73 -4.31 3.11 22.09
N ALA A 74 -3.50 2.72 21.09
CA ALA A 74 -2.06 2.59 21.22
C ALA A 74 -1.39 3.97 21.45
N LEU A 75 -1.81 4.99 20.69
CA LEU A 75 -1.30 6.35 20.83
C LEU A 75 -1.77 7.02 22.12
N LYS A 76 -3.02 6.81 22.53
CA LYS A 76 -3.54 7.25 23.84
C LYS A 76 -2.73 6.69 25.00
N SER A 77 -2.28 5.43 24.88
CA SER A 77 -1.46 4.76 25.89
C SER A 77 -0.02 5.28 25.98
N ILE A 78 0.45 5.99 24.96
CA ILE A 78 1.72 6.75 25.00
C ILE A 78 1.48 8.11 25.64
N ASN A 79 0.52 8.87 25.11
CA ASN A 79 0.09 10.15 25.66
C ASN A 79 -1.37 10.40 25.26
N PRO A 80 -2.26 10.76 26.18
CA PRO A 80 -3.66 11.07 25.85
C PRO A 80 -3.82 12.17 24.81
N LYS A 81 -2.86 13.10 24.67
CA LYS A 81 -2.87 14.13 23.62
C LYS A 81 -2.70 13.58 22.20
N PHE A 82 -2.12 12.39 22.05
CA PHE A 82 -1.89 11.76 20.74
C PHE A 82 -3.05 10.88 20.27
N GLU A 83 -4.13 10.74 21.06
CA GLU A 83 -5.31 9.97 20.66
C GLU A 83 -5.92 10.47 19.34
N TRP A 84 -5.94 11.79 19.13
CA TRP A 84 -6.42 12.41 17.88
C TRP A 84 -5.64 11.94 16.65
N LEU A 85 -4.31 11.78 16.76
CA LEU A 85 -3.48 11.31 15.65
C LEU A 85 -3.87 9.90 15.21
N GLY A 86 -4.25 9.04 16.15
CA GLY A 86 -4.69 7.69 15.81
C GLY A 86 -6.04 7.67 15.10
N TRP A 87 -6.97 8.55 15.48
CA TRP A 87 -8.24 8.71 14.76
C TRP A 87 -8.04 9.28 13.36
N PHE A 88 -7.12 10.24 13.21
CA PHE A 88 -6.74 10.78 11.91
C PHE A 88 -6.13 9.69 10.99
N GLN A 89 -5.25 8.85 11.53
CA GLN A 89 -4.68 7.72 10.79
C GLN A 89 -5.76 6.73 10.31
N VAL A 90 -6.75 6.42 11.16
CA VAL A 90 -7.89 5.57 10.78
C VAL A 90 -8.75 6.22 9.70
N GLY A 91 -8.99 7.53 9.79
CA GLY A 91 -9.73 8.29 8.78
C GLY A 91 -9.05 8.26 7.41
N ILE A 92 -7.73 8.49 7.36
CA ILE A 92 -6.94 8.38 6.13
C ILE A 92 -7.02 6.96 5.56
N ALA A 93 -6.84 5.93 6.40
CA ALA A 93 -6.92 4.54 5.95
C ALA A 93 -8.29 4.20 5.35
N ALA A 94 -9.39 4.72 5.93
CA ALA A 94 -10.73 4.56 5.39
C ALA A 94 -10.90 5.25 4.03
N CYS A 95 -10.43 6.49 3.88
CA CYS A 95 -10.44 7.20 2.60
C CYS A 95 -9.66 6.44 1.53
N ILE A 96 -8.50 5.86 1.89
CA ILE A 96 -7.67 5.07 0.98
C ILE A 96 -8.40 3.80 0.55
N ALA A 97 -9.05 3.11 1.49
CA ALA A 97 -9.79 1.89 1.22
C ALA A 97 -10.90 2.10 0.18
N VAL A 98 -11.63 3.22 0.24
CA VAL A 98 -12.74 3.50 -0.69
C VAL A 98 -12.28 3.50 -2.15
N TYR A 99 -11.21 4.23 -2.49
CA TYR A 99 -10.73 4.27 -3.87
C TYR A 99 -9.99 2.99 -4.27
N TYR A 100 -9.27 2.34 -3.34
CA TYR A 100 -8.58 1.08 -3.63
C TYR A 100 -9.55 -0.04 -4.01
N VAL A 101 -10.71 -0.10 -3.37
CA VAL A 101 -11.76 -1.09 -3.70
C VAL A 101 -12.25 -0.90 -5.14
N ALA A 102 -12.44 0.34 -5.59
CA ALA A 102 -12.84 0.62 -6.98
C ALA A 102 -11.79 0.13 -7.99
N VAL A 103 -10.51 0.37 -7.73
CA VAL A 103 -9.40 -0.07 -8.60
C VAL A 103 -9.29 -1.60 -8.66
N ILE A 104 -9.49 -2.28 -7.53
CA ILE A 104 -9.55 -3.75 -7.48
C ILE A 104 -10.76 -4.26 -8.28
N GLY A 105 -11.91 -3.60 -8.16
CA GLY A 105 -13.11 -3.92 -8.93
C GLY A 105 -12.87 -3.87 -10.44
N TRP A 106 -12.21 -2.81 -10.94
CA TRP A 106 -11.82 -2.74 -12.34
C TRP A 106 -10.84 -3.83 -12.72
N SER A 107 -9.86 -4.13 -11.88
CA SER A 107 -8.88 -5.19 -12.14
C SER A 107 -9.54 -6.56 -12.29
N ILE A 108 -10.51 -6.90 -11.44
CA ILE A 108 -11.29 -8.14 -11.53
C ILE A 108 -12.16 -8.14 -12.80
N SER A 109 -12.77 -7.01 -13.15
CA SER A 109 -13.56 -6.88 -14.38
C SER A 109 -12.71 -7.12 -15.63
N TYR A 110 -11.53 -6.50 -15.72
CA TYR A 110 -10.57 -6.74 -16.80
C TYR A 110 -10.05 -8.17 -16.83
N LEU A 111 -9.84 -8.80 -15.66
CA LEU A 111 -9.47 -10.23 -15.61
C LEU A 111 -10.57 -11.11 -16.20
N GLY A 112 -11.84 -10.88 -15.86
CA GLY A 112 -12.97 -11.61 -16.45
C GLY A 112 -13.09 -11.39 -17.97
N MET A 113 -12.88 -10.15 -18.41
CA MET A 113 -12.82 -9.79 -19.83
C MET A 113 -11.56 -10.30 -20.54
N SER A 114 -10.53 -10.78 -19.84
CA SER A 114 -9.37 -11.40 -20.49
C SER A 114 -9.65 -12.83 -20.93
N PHE A 115 -10.62 -13.51 -20.31
CA PHE A 115 -11.01 -14.88 -20.65
C PHE A 115 -12.06 -14.94 -21.77
N ASN A 116 -12.92 -13.93 -21.85
CA ASN A 116 -13.77 -13.70 -23.02
C ASN A 116 -13.01 -12.79 -23.96
N GLN A 117 -12.66 -13.26 -25.15
CA GLN A 117 -11.97 -12.48 -26.20
C GLN A 117 -12.83 -11.31 -26.76
N ALA A 118 -13.69 -10.70 -25.94
CA ALA A 118 -14.27 -9.39 -26.13
C ALA A 118 -13.16 -8.36 -25.93
N GLY A 119 -12.22 -8.34 -26.89
CA GLY A 119 -11.24 -7.29 -27.01
C GLY A 119 -11.97 -5.96 -26.96
N VAL A 120 -11.45 -5.02 -26.18
CA VAL A 120 -11.85 -3.63 -26.29
C VAL A 120 -11.72 -3.26 -27.76
N GLN A 121 -12.84 -3.17 -28.50
CA GLN A 121 -12.84 -2.44 -29.76
C GLN A 121 -12.63 -0.99 -29.36
N ILE A 122 -11.38 -0.60 -29.20
CA ILE A 122 -10.99 0.79 -29.24
C ILE A 122 -11.47 1.25 -30.62
N PRO A 123 -12.42 2.17 -30.73
CA PRO A 123 -12.77 2.74 -32.02
C PRO A 123 -11.53 3.49 -32.48
N MET A 124 -10.67 2.81 -33.22
CA MET A 124 -9.52 3.46 -33.85
C MET A 124 -10.11 4.41 -34.89
N PRO A 125 -9.81 5.72 -34.82
CA PRO A 125 -10.21 6.63 -35.89
C PRO A 125 -9.66 6.09 -37.20
N SER A 126 -10.49 6.08 -38.24
CA SER A 126 -10.24 5.46 -39.55
C SER A 126 -8.99 5.99 -40.27
N SER A 127 -8.33 7.04 -39.76
CA SER A 127 -7.07 7.56 -40.30
C SER A 127 -5.82 6.75 -39.90
N LEU A 128 -5.91 5.82 -38.94
CA LEU A 128 -4.77 5.01 -38.48
C LEU A 128 -4.79 3.55 -38.98
N ALA A 129 -5.79 3.18 -39.79
CA ALA A 129 -5.93 1.82 -40.33
C ALA A 129 -5.19 1.59 -41.66
N ASN A 130 -4.59 2.64 -42.24
CA ASN A 130 -3.94 2.60 -43.57
C ASN A 130 -2.47 3.06 -43.54
N ILE A 131 -1.77 2.85 -42.42
CA ILE A 131 -0.29 2.92 -42.38
C ILE A 131 0.25 1.56 -41.98
#